data_AF-A0A2H0A1Y8-F1
#
_entry.id   AF-A0A2H0A1Y8-F1
#
_cell.length_a   1.000
_cell.length_b   1.000
_cell.length_c   1.000
_cell.angle_alpha   90.00
_cell.angle_beta   90.00
_cell.angle_gamma   90.00
#
_symmetry.space_group_name_H-M   'P 1'
#
loop_
_entity.id
_entity.type
_entity.pdbx_description
1 polymer ?
#
loop_
_entity_poly.entity_id
_entity_poly.type
_entity_poly.pdbx_seq_one_letter_code
_entity_poly.pdbx_strand_id
1 'polypeptide(L)'
;MIDSKAVTAELDQLIAECRALRQRSQYDDLSDLPDAEAMSMATSLAAAIRRLSPPRSQYVESLDGTLKSYGHTNTSAIPTILGILTALRNDVAGGRTKSAVEIIHADLFSDFLEMADHLVGEGFKDPAAVLAGGVLEGHLHNLATKHSISLNDSKGAPKKADLLNAELAGANVYSKGDQKNITAWLHLRNSAAHGKYSEYTIDQVKLLIQSIRDLIARIPA
;
A
#
# COMPACT_ATOMS: atom_id res chain seq x y z
N MET A 1 -6.57 1.11 5.46
CA MET A 1 -7.12 1.17 4.11
C MET A 1 -7.31 2.64 3.77
N ILE A 2 -6.65 3.16 2.72
CA ILE A 2 -6.92 4.53 2.26
C ILE A 2 -8.33 4.49 1.64
N ASP A 3 -9.28 5.24 2.21
CA ASP A 3 -10.65 5.29 1.68
C ASP A 3 -10.62 6.02 0.33
N SER A 4 -10.75 5.27 -0.77
CA SER A 4 -10.72 5.82 -2.12
C SER A 4 -11.80 6.88 -2.34
N LYS A 5 -12.94 6.81 -1.63
CA LYS A 5 -13.97 7.86 -1.70
C LYS A 5 -13.52 9.14 -1.01
N ALA A 6 -12.96 9.03 0.19
CA ALA A 6 -12.41 10.18 0.91
C ALA A 6 -11.27 10.85 0.13
N VAL A 7 -10.35 10.05 -0.43
CA VAL A 7 -9.26 10.58 -1.27
C VAL A 7 -9.79 11.24 -2.54
N THR A 8 -10.73 10.61 -3.24
CA THR A 8 -11.31 11.22 -4.44
C THR A 8 -12.03 12.53 -4.10
N ALA A 9 -12.75 12.59 -2.97
CA ALA A 9 -13.42 13.80 -2.52
C ALA A 9 -12.44 14.93 -2.19
N GLU A 10 -11.34 14.64 -1.51
CA GLU A 10 -10.28 15.63 -1.22
C GLU A 10 -9.63 16.15 -2.52
N LEU A 11 -9.31 15.25 -3.46
CA LEU A 11 -8.76 15.63 -4.76
C LEU A 11 -9.75 16.47 -5.57
N ASP A 12 -11.04 16.10 -5.58
CA ASP A 12 -12.10 16.86 -6.24
C ASP A 12 -12.28 18.24 -5.64
N GLN A 13 -12.20 18.37 -4.31
CA GLN A 13 -12.27 19.65 -3.62
C GLN A 13 -11.13 20.58 -4.04
N LEU A 14 -9.88 20.11 -4.00
CA LEU A 14 -8.72 20.93 -4.38
C LEU A 14 -8.76 21.34 -5.86
N ILE A 15 -9.22 20.45 -6.76
CA ILE A 15 -9.42 20.77 -8.17
C ILE A 15 -10.50 21.85 -8.33
N ALA A 16 -11.59 21.77 -7.57
CA ALA A 16 -12.66 22.76 -7.60
C ALA A 16 -12.20 24.14 -7.07
N GLU A 17 -11.44 24.17 -5.98
CA GLU A 17 -10.85 25.39 -5.42
C GLU A 17 -9.90 26.06 -6.42
N CYS A 18 -9.01 25.29 -7.05
CA CYS A 18 -8.11 25.80 -8.09
C CYS A 18 -8.89 26.37 -9.29
N ARG A 19 -9.98 25.71 -9.70
CA ARG A 19 -10.86 26.20 -10.78
C ARG A 19 -11.60 27.48 -10.39
N ALA A 20 -12.03 27.61 -9.13
CA ALA A 20 -12.69 28.83 -8.65
C ALA A 20 -11.73 30.03 -8.67
N LEU A 21 -10.45 29.83 -8.32
CA LEU A 21 -9.42 30.85 -8.49
C LEU A 21 -9.21 31.17 -9.98
N ARG A 22 -9.13 30.15 -10.84
CA ARG A 22 -8.96 30.33 -12.29
C ARG A 22 -10.05 31.19 -12.93
N GLN A 23 -11.29 31.11 -12.46
CA GLN A 23 -12.41 31.95 -12.95
C GLN A 23 -12.22 33.45 -12.66
N ARG A 24 -11.42 33.80 -11.65
CA ARG A 24 -11.09 35.19 -11.28
C ARG A 24 -9.82 35.71 -11.95
N SER A 25 -9.09 34.82 -12.63
CA SER A 25 -7.78 35.07 -13.21
C SER A 25 -7.86 35.13 -14.73
N GLN A 26 -6.95 35.86 -15.36
CA GLN A 26 -6.77 35.86 -16.82
C GLN A 26 -5.84 34.72 -17.26
N TYR A 27 -4.88 34.32 -16.42
CA TYR A 27 -3.84 33.34 -16.75
C TYR A 27 -4.07 31.97 -16.11
N ASP A 28 -3.61 30.90 -16.77
CA ASP A 28 -3.77 29.53 -16.25
C ASP A 28 -2.97 29.28 -14.97
N ASP A 29 -1.90 30.02 -14.78
CA ASP A 29 -1.01 29.93 -13.62
C ASP A 29 -1.39 30.87 -12.47
N LEU A 30 -2.52 31.57 -12.57
CA LEU A 30 -3.04 32.47 -11.54
C LEU A 30 -2.10 33.65 -11.23
N SER A 31 -1.16 33.99 -12.12
CA SER A 31 -0.11 34.99 -11.85
C SER A 31 -0.63 36.42 -11.69
N ASP A 32 -1.87 36.69 -12.07
CA ASP A 32 -2.56 37.99 -11.90
C ASP A 32 -3.39 38.09 -10.62
N LEU A 33 -3.52 37.00 -9.86
CA LEU A 33 -4.12 37.02 -8.53
C LEU A 33 -3.08 37.43 -7.46
N PRO A 34 -3.52 37.79 -6.23
CA PRO A 34 -2.59 38.05 -5.14
C PRO A 34 -1.66 36.85 -4.89
N ASP A 35 -0.35 37.11 -4.77
CA ASP A 35 0.69 36.08 -4.61
C ASP A 35 0.35 35.05 -3.52
N ALA A 36 -0.21 35.51 -2.40
CA ALA A 36 -0.60 34.64 -1.29
C ALA A 36 -1.66 33.59 -1.70
N GLU A 37 -2.62 33.96 -2.56
CA GLU A 37 -3.64 33.02 -3.05
C GLU A 37 -3.02 31.98 -3.99
N ALA A 38 -2.23 32.42 -4.96
CA ALA A 38 -1.61 31.55 -5.94
C ALA A 38 -0.55 30.61 -5.31
N MET A 39 0.30 31.13 -4.43
CA MET A 39 1.30 30.34 -3.68
C MET A 39 0.64 29.32 -2.75
N SER A 40 -0.44 29.72 -2.06
CA SER A 40 -1.19 28.80 -1.20
C SER A 40 -1.78 27.64 -2.01
N MET A 41 -2.33 27.94 -3.20
CA MET A 41 -2.86 26.92 -4.10
C MET A 41 -1.75 25.98 -4.59
N ALA A 42 -0.64 26.50 -5.10
CA ALA A 42 0.50 25.69 -5.54
C ALA A 42 0.99 24.73 -4.44
N THR A 43 1.14 25.26 -3.21
CA THR A 43 1.58 24.49 -2.05
C THR A 43 0.57 23.40 -1.68
N SER A 44 -0.73 23.72 -1.69
CA SER A 44 -1.80 22.79 -1.34
C SER A 44 -1.90 21.63 -2.33
N LEU A 45 -1.82 21.93 -3.63
CA LEU A 45 -1.79 20.90 -4.68
C LEU A 45 -0.56 19.99 -4.52
N ALA A 46 0.63 20.56 -4.36
CA ALA A 46 1.87 19.79 -4.19
C ALA A 46 1.84 18.91 -2.92
N ALA A 47 1.36 19.45 -1.80
CA ALA A 47 1.24 18.72 -0.55
C ALA A 47 0.25 17.56 -0.65
N ALA A 48 -0.88 17.75 -1.35
CA ALA A 48 -1.86 16.69 -1.59
C ALA A 48 -1.27 15.55 -2.43
N ILE A 49 -0.55 15.86 -3.51
CA ILE A 49 0.12 14.83 -4.34
C ILE A 49 1.09 14.00 -3.48
N ARG A 50 1.94 14.64 -2.67
CA ARG A 50 2.90 13.90 -1.81
C ARG A 50 2.20 13.03 -0.77
N ARG A 51 1.12 13.51 -0.17
CA ARG A 51 0.39 12.81 0.89
C ARG A 51 -0.45 11.64 0.36
N LEU A 52 -1.06 11.81 -0.81
CA LEU A 52 -2.07 10.90 -1.35
C LEU A 52 -1.53 9.94 -2.41
N SER A 53 -0.31 10.17 -2.91
CA SER A 53 0.36 9.26 -3.84
C SER A 53 1.25 8.27 -3.10
N PRO A 54 1.44 7.05 -3.65
CA PRO A 54 2.46 6.15 -3.13
C PRO A 54 3.87 6.77 -3.23
N PRO A 55 4.77 6.49 -2.27
CA PRO A 55 6.17 6.92 -2.35
C PRO A 55 6.82 6.42 -3.65
N ARG A 56 7.68 7.24 -4.28
CA ARG A 56 8.37 6.94 -5.55
C ARG A 56 7.45 6.65 -6.75
N SER A 57 6.18 7.02 -6.69
CA SER A 57 5.30 6.94 -7.86
C SER A 57 5.63 8.01 -8.90
N GLN A 58 5.25 7.77 -10.16
CA GLN A 58 5.38 8.75 -11.26
C GLN A 58 4.77 10.11 -10.91
N TYR A 59 3.73 10.15 -10.06
CA TYR A 59 3.12 11.39 -9.56
C TYR A 59 4.11 12.23 -8.74
N VAL A 60 4.83 11.59 -7.82
CA VAL A 60 5.82 12.23 -6.95
C VAL A 60 7.04 12.64 -7.77
N GLU A 61 7.51 11.78 -8.66
CA GLU A 61 8.66 12.10 -9.53
C GLU A 61 8.37 13.27 -10.48
N SER A 62 7.16 13.30 -11.07
CA SER A 62 6.75 14.40 -11.94
C SER A 62 6.61 15.71 -11.16
N LEU A 63 6.11 15.65 -9.93
CA LEU A 63 6.05 16.81 -9.03
C LEU A 63 7.46 17.31 -8.69
N ASP A 64 8.36 16.41 -8.29
CA ASP A 64 9.74 16.75 -7.94
C ASP A 64 10.48 17.40 -9.13
N GLY A 65 10.30 16.85 -10.33
CA GLY A 65 10.83 17.44 -11.57
C GLY A 65 10.27 18.83 -11.86
N THR A 66 8.98 19.04 -11.61
CA THR A 66 8.31 20.34 -11.78
C THR A 66 8.84 21.36 -10.77
N LEU A 67 8.90 21.01 -9.48
CA LEU A 67 9.38 21.91 -8.43
C LEU A 67 10.87 22.24 -8.58
N LYS A 68 11.67 21.30 -9.10
CA LYS A 68 13.08 21.55 -9.44
C LYS A 68 13.24 22.54 -10.59
N SER A 69 12.34 22.51 -11.56
CA SER A 69 12.41 23.36 -12.76
C SER A 69 11.89 24.77 -12.52
N TYR A 70 10.78 24.90 -11.79
CA TYR A 70 10.09 26.18 -11.59
C TYR A 70 10.32 26.81 -10.21
N GLY A 71 10.67 26.02 -9.20
CA GLY A 71 10.75 26.44 -7.80
C GLY A 71 9.52 26.03 -6.99
N HIS A 72 9.66 26.02 -5.66
CA HIS A 72 8.66 25.46 -4.73
C HIS A 72 7.38 26.30 -4.60
N THR A 73 7.45 27.59 -4.92
CA THR A 73 6.36 28.55 -4.73
C THR A 73 6.03 29.33 -6.01
N ASN A 74 6.56 28.90 -7.15
CA ASN A 74 6.35 29.60 -8.40
C ASN A 74 4.97 29.27 -8.98
N THR A 75 4.19 30.31 -9.25
CA THR A 75 2.82 30.21 -9.76
C THR A 75 2.77 29.53 -11.13
N SER A 76 3.78 29.71 -11.98
CA SER A 76 3.89 29.05 -13.30
C SER A 76 3.93 27.52 -13.22
N ALA A 77 4.20 26.93 -12.05
CA ALA A 77 4.11 25.49 -11.84
C ALA A 77 2.67 24.98 -11.66
N ILE A 78 1.72 25.84 -11.29
CA ILE A 78 0.34 25.48 -10.92
C ILE A 78 -0.36 24.63 -11.99
N PRO A 79 -0.34 24.99 -13.30
CA PRO A 79 -1.02 24.20 -14.32
C PRO A 79 -0.47 22.77 -14.41
N THR A 80 0.86 22.62 -14.28
CA THR A 80 1.52 21.31 -14.33
C THR A 80 1.19 20.47 -13.10
N ILE A 81 1.26 21.06 -11.91
CA ILE A 81 0.92 20.39 -10.64
C ILE A 81 -0.56 19.96 -10.65
N LEU A 82 -1.46 20.81 -11.15
CA LEU A 82 -2.89 20.49 -11.30
C LEU A 82 -3.11 19.34 -12.28
N GLY A 83 -2.34 19.27 -13.38
CA GLY A 83 -2.36 18.16 -14.32
C GLY A 83 -2.00 16.83 -13.66
N ILE A 84 -0.93 16.82 -12.85
CA ILE A 84 -0.51 15.63 -12.08
C ILE A 84 -1.58 15.22 -11.06
N LEU A 85 -2.15 16.18 -10.32
CA LEU A 85 -3.22 15.92 -9.36
C LEU A 85 -4.46 15.33 -10.05
N THR A 86 -4.80 15.84 -11.24
CA THR A 86 -5.94 15.34 -12.03
C THR A 86 -5.70 13.92 -12.52
N ALA A 87 -4.48 13.59 -12.94
CA ALA A 87 -4.10 12.22 -13.30
C ALA A 87 -4.25 11.27 -12.10
N LEU A 88 -3.70 11.64 -10.93
CA LEU A 88 -3.86 10.89 -9.69
C LEU A 88 -5.34 10.66 -9.36
N ARG A 89 -6.15 11.70 -9.43
CA ARG A 89 -7.60 11.63 -9.19
C ARG A 89 -8.29 10.64 -10.12
N ASN A 90 -8.00 10.72 -11.42
CA ASN A 90 -8.59 9.82 -12.41
C ASN A 90 -8.18 8.37 -12.21
N ASP A 91 -6.95 8.14 -11.73
CA ASP A 91 -6.44 6.81 -11.43
C ASP A 91 -7.04 6.24 -10.14
N VAL A 92 -7.23 7.06 -9.11
CA VAL A 92 -7.95 6.66 -7.90
C VAL A 92 -9.40 6.33 -8.21
N ALA A 93 -10.10 7.20 -8.94
CA ALA A 93 -11.50 6.99 -9.33
C ALA A 93 -11.67 5.77 -10.26
N GLY A 94 -10.71 5.55 -11.16
CA GLY A 94 -10.66 4.40 -12.06
C GLY A 94 -10.13 3.12 -11.43
N GLY A 95 -9.76 3.13 -10.13
CA GLY A 95 -9.21 1.98 -9.43
C GLY A 95 -7.80 1.55 -9.86
N ARG A 96 -7.12 2.32 -10.72
CA ARG A 96 -5.74 2.02 -11.20
C ARG A 96 -4.72 2.11 -10.08
N THR A 97 -4.94 2.96 -9.07
CA THR A 97 -4.06 3.02 -7.89
C THR A 97 -4.11 1.77 -7.02
N LYS A 98 -5.18 0.97 -7.09
CA LYS A 98 -5.24 -0.31 -6.37
C LYS A 98 -4.17 -1.27 -6.88
N SER A 99 -4.01 -1.38 -8.20
CA SER A 99 -2.94 -2.20 -8.79
C SER A 99 -1.53 -1.73 -8.37
N ALA A 100 -1.31 -0.42 -8.23
CA ALA A 100 -0.05 0.11 -7.73
C ALA A 100 0.21 -0.23 -6.25
N VAL A 101 -0.83 -0.20 -5.41
CA VAL A 101 -0.73 -0.62 -4.00
C VAL A 101 -0.46 -2.12 -3.88
N GLU A 102 -1.11 -2.94 -4.69
CA GLU A 102 -0.85 -4.39 -4.77
C GLU A 102 0.60 -4.66 -5.17
N ILE A 103 1.13 -3.94 -6.18
CA ILE A 103 2.54 -4.02 -6.61
C ILE A 103 3.49 -3.64 -5.46
N ILE A 104 3.23 -2.51 -4.76
CA ILE A 104 4.08 -2.06 -3.65
C ILE A 104 4.07 -3.06 -2.49
N HIS A 105 2.91 -3.64 -2.18
CA HIS A 105 2.83 -4.70 -1.17
C HIS A 105 3.62 -5.94 -1.59
N ALA A 106 3.53 -6.35 -2.86
CA ALA A 106 4.31 -7.47 -3.37
C ALA A 106 5.82 -7.20 -3.28
N ASP A 107 6.27 -5.99 -3.63
CA ASP A 107 7.67 -5.57 -3.54
C ASP A 107 8.17 -5.59 -2.09
N LEU A 108 7.41 -4.98 -1.17
CA LEU A 108 7.77 -4.95 0.26
C LEU A 108 7.80 -6.35 0.88
N PHE A 109 6.84 -7.21 0.53
CA PHE A 109 6.84 -8.60 0.99
C PHE A 109 8.01 -9.39 0.40
N SER A 110 8.39 -9.12 -0.85
CA SER A 110 9.58 -9.71 -1.46
C SER A 110 10.85 -9.33 -0.69
N ASP A 111 11.04 -8.04 -0.37
CA ASP A 111 12.18 -7.56 0.43
C ASP A 111 12.23 -8.24 1.81
N PHE A 112 11.08 -8.37 2.50
CA PHE A 112 11.02 -9.05 3.79
C PHE A 112 11.32 -10.55 3.69
N LEU A 113 10.87 -11.22 2.63
CA LEU A 113 11.19 -12.63 2.41
C LEU A 113 12.65 -12.83 2.01
N GLU A 114 13.27 -11.89 1.30
CA GLU A 114 14.71 -11.90 1.03
C GLU A 114 15.53 -11.73 2.31
N MET A 115 15.15 -10.80 3.19
CA MET A 115 15.77 -10.67 4.51
C MET A 115 15.60 -11.94 5.36
N ALA A 116 14.42 -12.58 5.32
CA ALA A 116 14.19 -13.84 6.02
C ALA A 116 15.09 -14.96 5.48
N ASP A 117 15.30 -15.01 4.16
CA ASP A 117 16.17 -15.95 3.48
C ASP A 117 17.64 -15.75 3.87
N HIS A 118 18.08 -14.50 3.94
CA HIS A 118 19.42 -14.16 4.41
C HIS A 118 19.64 -14.59 5.87
N LEU A 119 18.69 -14.26 6.76
CA LEU A 119 18.75 -14.64 8.18
C LEU A 119 18.83 -16.16 8.37
N VAL A 120 17.99 -16.93 7.67
CA VAL A 120 18.02 -18.40 7.77
C VAL A 120 19.29 -18.99 7.15
N GLY A 121 19.86 -18.35 6.12
CA GLY A 121 21.16 -18.70 5.55
C GLY A 121 22.31 -18.55 6.55
N GLU A 122 22.28 -17.51 7.38
CA GLU A 122 23.23 -17.24 8.47
C GLU A 122 22.94 -18.07 9.75
N GLY A 123 21.93 -18.94 9.73
CA GLY A 123 21.57 -19.81 10.86
C GLY A 123 20.60 -19.18 11.86
N PHE A 124 20.16 -17.94 11.64
CA PHE A 124 19.17 -17.25 12.47
C PHE A 124 17.73 -17.68 12.12
N LYS A 125 17.41 -18.96 12.39
CA LYS A 125 16.12 -19.57 12.00
C LYS A 125 14.90 -18.90 12.66
N ASP A 126 15.02 -18.50 13.92
CA ASP A 126 13.89 -18.01 14.71
C ASP A 126 13.42 -16.61 14.24
N PRO A 127 14.31 -15.60 14.10
CA PRO A 127 13.89 -14.31 13.54
C PRO A 127 13.49 -14.41 12.07
N ALA A 128 14.07 -15.33 11.29
CA ALA A 128 13.61 -15.61 9.93
C ALA A 128 12.16 -16.12 9.90
N ALA A 129 11.80 -17.04 10.79
CA ALA A 129 10.45 -17.55 10.92
C ALA A 129 9.44 -16.48 11.35
N VAL A 130 9.81 -15.59 12.27
CA VAL A 130 8.98 -14.45 12.69
C VAL A 130 8.75 -13.50 11.52
N LEU A 131 9.80 -13.14 10.77
CA LEU A 131 9.73 -12.21 9.66
C LEU A 131 8.87 -12.76 8.51
N ALA A 132 9.13 -13.99 8.07
CA ALA A 132 8.34 -14.66 7.03
C ALA A 132 6.87 -14.84 7.48
N GLY A 133 6.66 -15.20 8.74
CA GLY A 133 5.35 -15.30 9.33
C GLY A 133 4.55 -13.98 9.35
N GLY A 134 5.23 -12.85 9.57
CA GLY A 134 4.63 -11.52 9.46
C GLY A 134 4.18 -11.19 8.03
N VAL A 135 4.97 -11.58 7.02
CA VAL A 135 4.59 -11.45 5.61
C VAL A 135 3.33 -12.25 5.29
N LEU A 136 3.24 -13.51 5.77
CA LEU A 136 2.04 -14.33 5.58
C LEU A 136 0.78 -13.69 6.19
N GLU A 137 0.86 -13.17 7.41
CA GLU A 137 -0.28 -12.51 8.05
C GLU A 137 -0.69 -11.23 7.32
N GLY A 138 0.28 -10.41 6.91
CA GLY A 138 0.02 -9.21 6.11
C GLY A 138 -0.66 -9.54 4.77
N HIS A 139 -0.20 -10.60 4.10
CA HIS A 139 -0.79 -11.07 2.86
C HIS A 139 -2.24 -11.57 3.05
N LEU A 140 -2.53 -12.35 4.09
CA LEU A 140 -3.89 -12.78 4.42
C LEU A 140 -4.82 -11.60 4.72
N HIS A 141 -4.31 -10.58 5.43
CA HIS A 141 -5.07 -9.36 5.71
C HIS A 141 -5.39 -8.57 4.44
N ASN A 142 -4.43 -8.46 3.52
CA ASN A 142 -4.63 -7.81 2.22
C ASN A 142 -5.64 -8.57 1.37
N LEU A 143 -5.54 -9.91 1.29
CA LEU A 143 -6.55 -10.75 0.61
C LEU A 143 -7.93 -10.56 1.20
N ALA A 144 -8.06 -10.54 2.53
CA ALA A 144 -9.35 -10.33 3.19
C ALA A 144 -9.94 -8.97 2.78
N THR A 145 -9.11 -7.93 2.75
CA THR A 145 -9.51 -6.58 2.31
C THR A 145 -9.97 -6.59 0.85
N LYS A 146 -9.20 -7.21 -0.05
CA LYS A 146 -9.52 -7.33 -1.49
C LYS A 146 -10.84 -8.04 -1.74
N HIS A 147 -11.14 -9.07 -0.96
CA HIS A 147 -12.35 -9.88 -1.06
C HIS A 147 -13.50 -9.39 -0.15
N SER A 148 -13.41 -8.17 0.39
CA SER A 148 -14.44 -7.57 1.26
C SER A 148 -14.79 -8.40 2.51
N ILE A 149 -13.83 -9.13 3.04
CA ILE A 149 -13.95 -9.89 4.29
C ILE A 149 -13.56 -8.96 5.45
N SER A 150 -14.45 -8.85 6.45
CA SER A 150 -14.21 -8.02 7.64
C SER A 150 -12.97 -8.49 8.40
N LEU A 151 -12.08 -7.56 8.72
CA LEU A 151 -10.88 -7.78 9.51
C LEU A 151 -11.15 -7.85 11.01
N ASN A 152 -12.32 -7.35 11.43
CA ASN A 152 -12.75 -7.34 12.83
C ASN A 152 -13.87 -8.35 13.04
N ASP A 153 -13.89 -8.96 14.22
CA ASP A 153 -14.98 -9.82 14.67
C ASP A 153 -16.24 -9.02 15.03
N SER A 154 -17.30 -9.72 15.43
CA SER A 154 -18.58 -9.10 15.80
C SER A 154 -18.51 -8.19 17.03
N LYS A 155 -17.42 -8.23 17.80
CA LYS A 155 -17.15 -7.38 18.96
C LYS A 155 -16.21 -6.22 18.63
N GLY A 156 -15.77 -6.10 17.37
CA GLY A 156 -14.85 -5.07 16.91
C GLY A 156 -13.38 -5.36 17.18
N ALA A 157 -13.03 -6.56 17.68
CA ALA A 157 -11.64 -6.95 17.89
C ALA A 157 -11.01 -7.48 16.59
N PRO A 158 -9.70 -7.28 16.36
CA PRO A 158 -9.03 -7.86 15.19
C PRO A 158 -9.15 -9.38 15.15
N LYS A 159 -9.49 -9.93 13.98
CA LYS A 159 -9.56 -11.38 13.78
C LYS A 159 -8.16 -11.98 13.82
N LYS A 160 -8.08 -13.19 14.38
CA LYS A 160 -6.86 -14.01 14.30
C LYS A 160 -6.63 -14.47 12.86
N ALA A 161 -5.36 -14.63 12.48
CA ALA A 161 -4.97 -15.10 11.15
C ALA A 161 -5.63 -16.45 10.77
N ASP A 162 -5.80 -17.38 11.73
CA ASP A 162 -6.49 -18.65 11.49
C ASP A 162 -7.95 -18.47 11.07
N LEU A 163 -8.64 -17.49 11.66
CA LEU A 163 -10.03 -17.18 11.32
C LEU A 163 -10.11 -16.54 9.93
N LEU A 164 -9.21 -15.60 9.63
CA LEU A 164 -9.11 -15.01 8.29
C LEU A 164 -8.81 -16.08 7.23
N ASN A 165 -7.91 -17.03 7.51
CA ASN A 165 -7.62 -18.16 6.63
C ASN A 165 -8.87 -19.00 6.34
N ALA A 166 -9.64 -19.32 7.38
CA ALA A 166 -10.89 -20.07 7.22
C ALA A 166 -11.94 -19.33 6.38
N GLU A 167 -12.10 -18.02 6.60
CA GLU A 167 -13.06 -17.20 5.85
C GLU A 167 -12.65 -17.01 4.39
N LEU A 168 -11.36 -16.79 4.11
CA LEU A 168 -10.81 -16.68 2.77
C LEU A 168 -11.00 -17.98 1.97
N ALA A 169 -10.71 -19.14 2.58
CA ALA A 169 -11.00 -20.44 1.97
C ALA A 169 -12.51 -20.64 1.77
N GLY A 170 -13.34 -20.22 2.73
CA GLY A 170 -14.80 -20.26 2.63
C GLY A 170 -15.36 -19.39 1.49
N ALA A 171 -14.68 -18.29 1.17
CA ALA A 171 -14.96 -17.42 0.03
C ALA A 171 -14.35 -17.92 -1.29
N ASN A 172 -13.74 -19.11 -1.31
CA ASN A 172 -13.05 -19.71 -2.46
C ASN A 172 -11.92 -18.83 -3.04
N VAL A 173 -11.24 -18.04 -2.19
CA VAL A 173 -10.05 -17.28 -2.60
C VAL A 173 -8.89 -18.23 -2.94
N TYR A 174 -8.81 -19.36 -2.24
CA TYR A 174 -7.87 -20.43 -2.50
C TYR A 174 -8.44 -21.79 -2.09
N SER A 175 -7.72 -22.86 -2.45
CA SER A 175 -8.20 -24.22 -2.25
C SER A 175 -8.18 -24.64 -0.76
N LYS A 176 -8.94 -25.68 -0.42
CA LYS A 176 -8.84 -26.32 0.91
C LYS A 176 -7.45 -26.91 1.18
N GLY A 177 -6.69 -27.23 0.14
CA GLY A 177 -5.29 -27.66 0.26
C GLY A 177 -4.42 -26.51 0.76
N ASP A 178 -4.53 -25.34 0.11
CA ASP A 178 -3.83 -24.12 0.52
C ASP A 178 -4.21 -23.73 1.95
N GLN A 179 -5.50 -23.80 2.31
CA GLN A 179 -5.97 -23.52 3.68
C GLN A 179 -5.21 -24.33 4.74
N LYS A 180 -5.05 -25.65 4.52
CA LYS A 180 -4.35 -26.54 5.45
C LYS A 180 -2.86 -26.22 5.54
N ASN A 181 -2.24 -25.90 4.41
CA ASN A 181 -0.84 -25.48 4.38
C ASN A 181 -0.65 -24.17 5.15
N ILE A 182 -1.50 -23.17 4.92
CA ILE A 182 -1.49 -21.89 5.63
C ILE A 182 -1.69 -22.09 7.13
N THR A 183 -2.58 -22.98 7.56
CA THR A 183 -2.74 -23.32 8.99
C THR A 183 -1.44 -23.87 9.59
N ALA A 184 -0.73 -24.76 8.88
CA ALA A 184 0.55 -25.27 9.34
C ALA A 184 1.63 -24.17 9.43
N TRP A 185 1.65 -23.25 8.47
CA TRP A 185 2.57 -22.12 8.44
C TRP A 185 2.31 -21.12 9.57
N LEU A 186 1.04 -20.80 9.83
CA LEU A 186 0.62 -19.95 10.96
C LEU A 186 1.00 -20.59 12.30
N HIS A 187 0.90 -21.92 12.41
CA HIS A 187 1.37 -22.63 13.60
C HIS A 187 2.87 -22.44 13.82
N LEU A 188 3.71 -22.66 12.79
CA LEU A 188 5.16 -22.47 12.88
C LEU A 188 5.51 -21.03 13.29
N ARG A 189 4.90 -20.04 12.64
CA ARG A 189 5.05 -18.61 12.99
C ARG A 189 4.70 -18.36 14.46
N ASN A 190 3.60 -18.93 14.96
CA ASN A 190 3.16 -18.76 16.35
C ASN A 190 4.14 -19.37 17.34
N SER A 191 4.72 -20.54 17.02
CA SER A 191 5.79 -21.13 17.81
C SER A 191 7.02 -20.21 17.86
N ALA A 192 7.41 -19.62 16.73
CA ALA A 192 8.51 -18.66 16.65
C ALA A 192 8.25 -17.39 17.48
N ALA A 193 7.10 -16.75 17.30
CA ALA A 193 6.74 -15.52 18.00
C ALA A 193 6.59 -15.70 19.52
N HIS A 194 6.35 -16.92 19.99
CA HIS A 194 6.20 -17.25 21.42
C HIS A 194 7.41 -17.99 22.02
N GLY A 195 8.57 -17.99 21.34
CA GLY A 195 9.81 -18.53 21.90
C GLY A 195 9.92 -20.05 21.93
N LYS A 196 9.05 -20.77 21.20
CA LYS A 196 9.01 -22.24 21.18
C LYS A 196 9.94 -22.82 20.11
N TYR A 197 11.22 -22.47 20.19
CA TYR A 197 12.21 -22.72 19.14
C TYR A 197 12.56 -24.20 18.91
N SER A 198 12.18 -25.08 19.82
CA SER A 198 12.35 -26.54 19.68
C SER A 198 11.25 -27.20 18.84
N GLU A 199 10.14 -26.51 18.55
CA GLU A 199 9.00 -27.08 17.82
C GLU A 199 9.20 -27.10 16.30
N TYR A 200 10.27 -26.48 15.79
CA TYR A 200 10.55 -26.42 14.37
C TYR A 200 12.05 -26.39 14.04
N THR A 201 12.39 -26.83 12.83
CA THR A 201 13.75 -26.90 12.31
C THR A 201 14.06 -25.76 11.33
N ILE A 202 15.34 -25.52 11.09
CA ILE A 202 15.80 -24.54 10.10
C ILE A 202 15.29 -24.87 8.69
N ASP A 203 15.22 -26.16 8.32
CA ASP A 203 14.73 -26.58 7.01
C ASP A 203 13.22 -26.34 6.85
N GLN A 204 12.45 -26.47 7.93
CA GLN A 204 11.04 -26.08 7.93
C GLN A 204 10.87 -24.57 7.74
N VAL A 205 11.78 -23.74 8.25
CA VAL A 205 11.77 -22.29 8.02
C VAL A 205 12.12 -21.95 6.56
N LYS A 206 13.12 -22.61 5.98
CA LYS A 206 13.45 -22.46 4.55
C LYS A 206 12.27 -22.83 3.65
N LEU A 207 11.61 -23.95 3.96
CA LEU A 207 10.41 -24.38 3.24
C LEU A 207 9.26 -23.39 3.43
N LEU A 208 9.06 -22.86 4.64
CA LEU A 208 8.07 -21.83 4.93
C LEU A 208 8.26 -20.60 4.03
N ILE A 209 9.48 -20.05 3.97
CA ILE A 209 9.80 -18.87 3.14
C ILE A 209 9.47 -19.15 1.67
N GLN A 210 9.92 -20.28 1.13
CA GLN A 210 9.63 -20.67 -0.25
C GLN A 210 8.13 -20.84 -0.51
N SER A 211 7.41 -21.40 0.45
CA SER A 211 5.98 -21.66 0.32
C SER A 211 5.14 -20.37 0.36
N ILE A 212 5.57 -19.39 1.17
CA ILE A 212 4.95 -18.06 1.20
C ILE A 212 5.20 -17.33 -0.13
N ARG A 213 6.42 -17.40 -0.68
CA ARG A 213 6.72 -16.85 -2.02
C ARG A 213 5.79 -17.44 -3.09
N ASP A 214 5.63 -18.76 -3.10
CA ASP A 214 4.73 -19.45 -4.03
C ASP A 214 3.26 -19.02 -3.85
N LEU A 215 2.79 -18.93 -2.60
CA LEU A 215 1.42 -18.48 -2.31
C LEU A 215 1.16 -17.09 -2.88
N ILE A 216 2.05 -16.12 -2.58
CA ILE A 216 1.90 -14.73 -3.02
C ILE A 216 1.91 -14.65 -4.55
N ALA A 217 2.77 -15.42 -5.22
CA ALA A 217 2.85 -15.44 -6.67
C ALA A 217 1.59 -16.02 -7.33
N ARG A 218 1.01 -17.09 -6.76
CA ARG A 218 -0.20 -17.73 -7.29
C ARG A 218 -1.47 -16.94 -6.98
N ILE A 219 -1.53 -16.27 -5.82
CA ILE A 219 -2.73 -15.63 -5.28
C ILE A 219 -2.36 -14.20 -4.82
N PRO A 220 -2.22 -13.24 -5.75
CA PRO A 220 -1.84 -11.88 -5.40
C PRO A 220 -2.95 -11.14 -4.64
N ALA A 221 -2.57 -10.55 -3.50
CA ALA A 221 -3.44 -9.77 -2.62
C ALA A 221 -3.68 -8.35 -3.11
#